data_AF-A0A3A8WH75-F1
#
_entry.id   AF-A0A3A8WH75-F1
#
_cell.length_a   1.000
_cell.length_b   1.000
_cell.length_c   1.000
_cell.angle_alpha   90.00
_cell.angle_beta   90.00
_cell.angle_gamma   90.00
#
_symmetry.space_group_name_H-M   'P 1'
#
loop_
_entity.id
_entity.type
_entity.pdbx_description
1 polymer ?
#
loop_
_entity_poly.entity_id
_entity_poly.type
_entity_poly.pdbx_seq_one_letter_code
_entity_poly.pdbx_strand_id
1 'polypeptide(L)'
;MDVDIVETAPHNYSHAGRYEGVGAHLFAIACQVNLEAGCDGFAAFTSKSGLVQYYKQKLNAGVFRDRKMHIDEDATPILLDKYMRK
;
A
#
# COMPACT_ATOMS: atom_id res chain seq x y z
N MET A 1 2.60 -11.60 1.24
CA MET A 1 3.03 -11.40 -0.18
C MET A 1 4.11 -10.32 -0.22
N ASP A 2 5.10 -10.40 -1.12
CA ASP A 2 6.09 -9.31 -1.31
C ASP A 2 5.71 -8.50 -2.57
N VAL A 3 5.60 -7.18 -2.43
CA VAL A 3 5.20 -6.24 -3.47
C VAL A 3 6.42 -5.41 -3.86
N ASP A 4 6.99 -5.75 -5.01
CA ASP A 4 8.30 -5.26 -5.43
C ASP A 4 8.28 -3.75 -5.74
N ILE A 5 7.31 -3.28 -6.54
CA ILE A 5 7.11 -1.85 -6.85
C ILE A 5 5.62 -1.55 -7.08
N VAL A 6 5.01 -0.79 -6.17
CA VAL A 6 3.72 -0.10 -6.41
C VAL A 6 3.95 1.39 -6.22
N GLU A 7 4.36 2.04 -7.30
CA GLU A 7 4.61 3.48 -7.30
C GLU A 7 4.06 4.13 -8.56
N THR A 8 3.54 5.34 -8.37
CA THR A 8 3.33 6.28 -9.46
C THR A 8 4.70 6.69 -9.99
N ALA A 9 4.96 6.52 -11.30
CA ALA A 9 6.22 6.92 -11.89
C ALA A 9 6.56 8.40 -11.56
N PRO A 10 7.84 8.81 -11.44
CA PRO A 10 8.20 10.17 -11.05
C PRO A 10 7.55 11.28 -11.89
N HIS A 11 7.30 11.01 -13.18
CA HIS A 11 6.60 11.92 -14.08
C HIS A 11 5.10 12.08 -13.74
N ASN A 12 4.51 11.15 -12.99
CA ASN A 12 3.12 11.21 -12.52
C ASN A 12 2.97 11.94 -11.17
N TYR A 13 4.08 12.38 -10.55
CA TYR A 13 4.08 13.00 -9.21
C TYR A 13 3.56 14.46 -9.18
N SER A 14 3.22 15.05 -10.33
CA SER A 14 2.80 16.46 -10.41
C SER A 14 1.63 16.74 -11.36
N HIS A 15 1.05 15.72 -12.00
CA HIS A 15 -0.04 15.93 -12.96
C HIS A 15 -1.41 15.97 -12.27
N ALA A 16 -1.64 17.03 -11.49
CA ALA A 16 -2.95 17.44 -10.97
C ALA A 16 -3.75 16.38 -10.19
N GLY A 17 -3.09 15.46 -9.47
CA GLY A 17 -3.77 14.42 -8.67
C GLY A 17 -4.44 13.31 -9.49
N ARG A 18 -4.22 13.24 -10.81
CA ARG A 18 -4.83 12.25 -11.72
C ARG A 18 -4.59 10.79 -11.29
N TYR A 19 -3.50 10.52 -10.59
CA TYR A 19 -3.12 9.18 -10.11
C TYR A 19 -3.11 9.09 -8.58
N GLU A 20 -3.69 10.08 -7.88
CA GLU A 20 -3.83 10.01 -6.43
C GLU A 20 -4.72 8.81 -6.07
N GLY A 21 -4.24 7.98 -5.13
CA GLY A 21 -4.98 6.81 -4.66
C GLY A 21 -4.80 5.53 -5.50
N VAL A 22 -4.22 5.58 -6.70
CA VAL A 22 -3.98 4.37 -7.53
C VAL A 22 -3.08 3.38 -6.79
N GLY A 23 -1.95 3.85 -6.25
CA GLY A 23 -1.06 2.98 -5.48
C GLY A 23 -1.75 2.35 -4.26
N ALA A 24 -2.59 3.11 -3.56
CA ALA A 24 -3.33 2.60 -2.41
C ALA A 24 -4.36 1.54 -2.78
N HIS A 25 -5.05 1.70 -3.92
CA HIS A 25 -5.96 0.66 -4.44
C HIS A 25 -5.21 -0.61 -4.85
N LEU A 26 -4.02 -0.49 -5.46
CA LEU A 26 -3.21 -1.68 -5.78
C LEU A 26 -2.82 -2.45 -4.52
N PHE A 27 -2.41 -1.75 -3.45
CA PHE A 27 -2.13 -2.40 -2.18
C PHE A 27 -3.39 -3.04 -1.58
N ALA A 28 -4.55 -2.39 -1.67
CA ALA A 28 -5.81 -2.97 -1.20
C ALA A 28 -6.16 -4.26 -1.96
N ILE A 29 -6.01 -4.27 -3.28
CA ILE A 29 -6.20 -5.47 -4.11
C ILE A 29 -5.21 -6.57 -3.72
N ALA A 30 -3.94 -6.24 -3.51
CA ALA A 30 -2.94 -7.22 -3.09
C ALA A 30 -3.28 -7.85 -1.73
N CYS A 31 -3.73 -7.05 -0.77
CA CYS A 31 -4.19 -7.55 0.54
C CYS A 31 -5.45 -8.42 0.38
N GLN A 32 -6.40 -8.00 -0.46
CA GLN A 32 -7.61 -8.78 -0.74
C GLN A 32 -7.28 -10.15 -1.35
N VAL A 33 -6.44 -10.19 -2.38
CA VAL A 33 -5.99 -11.45 -3.02
C VAL A 33 -5.30 -12.35 -2.00
N ASN A 34 -4.52 -11.77 -1.09
CA ASN A 34 -3.87 -12.53 -0.02
C ASN A 34 -4.90 -13.15 0.96
N LEU A 35 -5.92 -12.39 1.38
CA LEU A 35 -7.03 -12.91 2.20
C LEU A 35 -7.83 -14.01 1.47
N GLU A 36 -8.14 -13.82 0.19
CA GLU A 36 -8.86 -14.80 -0.64
C GLU A 36 -8.06 -16.10 -0.82
N ALA A 37 -6.73 -16.05 -0.70
CA ALA A 37 -5.86 -17.20 -0.65
C ALA A 37 -5.77 -17.87 0.74
N GLY A 38 -6.56 -17.42 1.73
CA GLY A 38 -6.57 -17.96 3.09
C GLY A 38 -5.41 -17.50 3.97
N CYS A 39 -4.73 -16.41 3.59
CA CYS A 39 -3.70 -15.77 4.40
C CYS A 39 -4.28 -14.61 5.25
N ASP A 40 -3.41 -13.87 5.93
CA ASP A 40 -3.74 -12.79 6.88
C ASP A 40 -3.89 -11.39 6.25
N GLY A 41 -3.71 -11.28 4.93
CA GLY A 41 -3.76 -10.01 4.22
C GLY A 41 -2.42 -9.26 4.19
N PHE A 42 -1.34 -9.88 4.66
CA PHE A 42 -0.05 -9.22 4.79
C PHE A 42 0.62 -8.88 3.45
N ALA A 43 1.10 -7.64 3.34
CA ALA A 43 1.91 -7.16 2.21
C ALA A 43 3.18 -6.46 2.69
N ALA A 44 4.36 -6.87 2.20
CA ALA A 44 5.62 -6.15 2.38
C ALA A 44 6.00 -5.39 1.11
N PHE A 45 6.71 -4.27 1.26
CA PHE A 45 7.23 -3.49 0.12
C PHE A 45 8.39 -2.59 0.52
N THR A 46 9.16 -2.08 -0.45
CA THR A 46 10.22 -1.09 -0.19
C THR A 46 9.79 0.29 -0.68
N SER A 47 9.75 1.27 0.22
CA SER A 47 9.41 2.65 -0.09
C SER A 47 10.59 3.45 -0.66
N LYS A 48 10.35 4.38 -1.59
CA LYS A 48 11.28 5.50 -1.83
C LYS A 48 11.43 6.37 -0.57
N SER A 49 12.62 6.93 -0.34
CA SER A 49 12.98 7.62 0.92
C SER A 49 11.97 8.70 1.35
N GLY A 50 11.45 9.48 0.40
CA GLY A 50 10.46 10.53 0.68
C GLY A 50 9.02 10.05 0.91
N LEU A 51 8.72 8.76 0.71
CA LEU A 51 7.35 8.23 0.74
C LEU A 51 7.04 7.38 1.98
N VAL A 52 8.01 7.11 2.85
CA VAL A 52 7.78 6.34 4.08
C VAL A 52 6.63 6.95 4.89
N GLN A 53 6.69 8.25 5.17
CA GLN A 53 5.66 8.94 5.95
C GLN A 53 4.31 8.97 5.23
N TYR A 54 4.33 9.13 3.90
CA TYR A 54 3.12 9.07 3.08
C TYR A 54 2.43 7.70 3.23
N TYR A 55 3.16 6.59 3.12
CA TYR A 55 2.58 5.25 3.22
C TYR A 55 2.14 4.90 4.65
N LYS A 56 2.85 5.36 5.69
CA LYS A 56 2.37 5.25 7.08
C LYS A 56 0.99 5.88 7.24
N GLN A 57 0.79 7.08 6.70
CA GLN A 57 -0.47 7.82 6.84
C GLN A 57 -1.58 7.33 5.90
N LYS A 58 -1.26 7.01 4.64
CA LYS A 58 -2.27 6.64 3.65
C LYS A 58 -2.73 5.19 3.78
N LEU A 59 -1.82 4.28 4.14
CA LEU A 59 -2.06 2.83 4.16
C LEU A 59 -2.07 2.21 5.57
N ASN A 60 -1.83 2.99 6.62
CA ASN A 60 -1.53 2.47 7.97
C ASN A 60 -0.32 1.51 7.98
N ALA A 61 0.63 1.70 7.06
CA ALA A 61 1.77 0.80 6.95
C ALA A 61 2.78 0.96 8.10
N GLY A 62 3.31 -0.15 8.59
CA GLY A 62 4.42 -0.21 9.54
C GLY A 62 5.78 -0.15 8.85
N VAL A 63 6.82 0.23 9.60
CA VAL A 63 8.23 0.18 9.14
C VAL A 63 8.90 -1.02 9.79
N PHE A 64 9.47 -1.92 8.99
CA PHE A 64 10.27 -3.03 9.50
C PHE A 64 11.73 -2.61 9.72
N ARG A 65 12.40 -2.10 8.68
CA ARG A 65 13.78 -1.59 8.73
C ARG A 65 14.07 -0.66 7.56
N ASP A 66 14.72 0.46 7.82
CA ASP A 66 15.03 1.51 6.84
C ASP A 66 13.79 1.97 6.07
N ARG A 67 13.60 1.47 4.85
CA ARG A 67 12.46 1.77 3.98
C ARG A 67 11.62 0.54 3.65
N LYS A 68 11.89 -0.59 4.29
CA LYS A 68 11.06 -1.79 4.21
C LYS A 68 9.82 -1.56 5.05
N MET A 69 8.69 -1.51 4.37
CA MET A 69 7.37 -1.27 4.92
C MET A 69 6.55 -2.56 4.89
N HIS A 70 5.51 -2.61 5.72
CA HIS A 70 4.52 -3.67 5.66
C HIS A 70 3.11 -3.15 5.96
N ILE A 71 2.12 -3.88 5.48
CA ILE A 71 0.70 -3.79 5.85
C ILE A 71 0.40 -5.11 6.54
N ASP A 72 0.00 -5.06 7.80
CA ASP A 72 -0.30 -6.22 8.63
C ASP A 72 -1.81 -6.50 8.69
N GLU A 73 -2.18 -7.51 9.49
CA GLU A 73 -3.56 -7.93 9.71
C GLU A 73 -4.44 -6.83 10.33
N ASP A 74 -3.85 -5.88 11.07
CA ASP A 74 -4.57 -4.75 11.67
C ASP A 74 -4.81 -3.63 10.66
N ALA A 75 -3.83 -3.35 9.80
CA ALA A 75 -3.92 -2.33 8.77
C ALA A 75 -4.80 -2.76 7.57
N THR A 76 -4.83 -4.06 7.27
CA THR A 76 -5.52 -4.61 6.10
C THR A 76 -7.02 -4.29 6.06
N PRO A 77 -7.83 -4.55 7.12
CA PRO A 77 -9.25 -4.22 7.13
C PRO A 77 -9.49 -2.75 6.83
N ILE A 78 -8.70 -1.85 7.43
CA ILE A 78 -8.83 -0.40 7.25
C ILE A 78 -8.55 -0.01 5.79
N LEU A 79 -7.57 -0.65 5.16
CA LEU A 79 -7.23 -0.41 3.77
C LEU A 79 -8.35 -0.86 2.82
N LEU A 80 -8.89 -2.06 3.02
CA LEU A 80 -10.00 -2.60 2.21
C LEU A 80 -11.28 -1.78 2.37
N ASP A 81 -11.59 -1.41 3.61
CA ASP A 81 -12.70 -0.54 4.00
C ASP A 81 -12.67 0.80 3.25
N LYS A 82 -11.48 1.35 3.04
CA LYS A 82 -11.26 2.66 2.41
C LYS A 82 -11.23 2.62 0.88
N TYR A 83 -10.74 1.53 0.29
CA TYR A 83 -10.40 1.49 -1.15
C TYR A 83 -11.15 0.44 -1.96
N MET A 84 -11.75 -0.58 -1.34
CA MET A 84 -12.45 -1.66 -2.06
C MET A 84 -13.97 -1.61 -1.90
N ARG A 85 -14.50 -0.78 -1.00
CA ARG A 85 -15.96 -0.58 -0.88
C ARG A 85 -16.46 0.36 -1.99
N LYS A 86 -17.57 -0.05 -2.61
CA LYS A 86 -18.34 0.74 -3.58
C LYS A 86 -19.05 1.90 -2.91
#